data_AF-A0AAV7FQ57-F1
#
_entry.id   AF-A0AAV7FQ57-F1
#
_cell.length_a   1.000
_cell.length_b   1.000
_cell.length_c   1.000
_cell.angle_alpha   90.00
_cell.angle_beta   90.00
_cell.angle_gamma   90.00
#
_symmetry.space_group_name_H-M   'P 1'
#
loop_
_entity.id
_entity.type
_entity.pdbx_description
1 polymer ?
#
loop_
_entity_poly.entity_id
_entity_poly.type
_entity_poly.pdbx_seq_one_letter_code
_entity_poly.pdbx_strand_id
1 'polypeptide(L)'
;MEAIKLQRKYPQFSQEEMMGVISRFRNIDIEEKGSVDKQTVMKAIQDSGDASYDQVRETLKEVNLDASGRVELDDYVDLLAKLRAGRNAGAGTATKGKMTVQGSNASVQHTINEDERTEFTRHINSTLAGDVHIGKRLPIPQILSNCSMTAKTAIGCSVVNVGAQDLIDGREHLILGLIWQIIRRGLLSKIDLKNHPELYRLLDDGEALEDFLRLPPDQILLRWFNYHLKAANWQRKVTNFSKDVSDGENYTVLLSQLRPDQCDRAPLQQRDLHQRAEMVLQRADTIGCRKYLTPTAMVAGNPKLNLAFVAHLFNTWPCLEALETPPPVEIEDFDAEGEREARVFTLWLNSLDVDPGVYNLFEDLKDGTVILQAFDKVVPGSVAWRRVSKPKEGQDLSRFKMVENTNYAVDLAKLNNMHIVGIQGADIVDGTRDSDAGTCLAIDEAEHYQYPSITRRKVRTWSVRPGYDQVGE
;
A
#
# COMPACT_ATOMS: atom_id res chain seq x y z
N MET A 1 -32.22 -14.96 39.46
CA MET A 1 -31.65 -14.41 40.72
C MET A 1 -30.16 -14.07 40.59
N GLU A 2 -29.39 -14.75 39.74
CA GLU A 2 -27.94 -14.53 39.55
C GLU A 2 -27.58 -13.19 38.90
N ALA A 3 -28.31 -12.77 37.85
CA ALA A 3 -28.08 -11.49 37.17
C ALA A 3 -28.18 -10.27 38.10
N ILE A 4 -29.11 -10.31 39.07
CA ILE A 4 -29.29 -9.24 40.06
C ILE A 4 -28.13 -9.20 41.07
N LYS A 5 -27.52 -10.34 41.38
CA LYS A 5 -26.34 -10.42 42.26
C LYS A 5 -25.08 -9.89 41.55
N LEU A 6 -24.85 -10.30 40.30
CA LEU A 6 -23.71 -9.83 39.50
C LEU A 6 -23.81 -8.34 39.18
N GLN A 7 -25.00 -7.82 38.90
CA GLN A 7 -25.21 -6.38 38.68
C GLN A 7 -24.90 -5.54 39.93
N ARG A 8 -25.21 -6.05 41.14
CA ARG A 8 -24.83 -5.37 42.39
C ARG A 8 -23.31 -5.34 42.60
N LYS A 9 -22.58 -6.34 42.11
CA LYS A 9 -21.11 -6.44 42.21
C LYS A 9 -20.41 -5.62 41.12
N TYR A 10 -21.03 -5.48 39.96
CA TYR A 10 -20.52 -4.75 38.80
C TYR A 10 -21.54 -3.68 38.32
N PRO A 11 -21.64 -2.54 39.04
CA PRO A 11 -22.65 -1.50 38.77
C PRO A 11 -22.46 -0.76 37.44
N GLN A 12 -21.29 -0.92 36.79
CA GLN A 12 -20.97 -0.34 35.49
C GLN A 12 -21.70 -1.01 34.31
N PHE A 13 -22.39 -2.13 34.54
CA PHE A 13 -23.22 -2.77 33.54
C PHE A 13 -24.70 -2.53 33.85
N SER A 14 -25.46 -2.12 32.82
CA SER A 14 -26.92 -2.04 32.93
C SER A 14 -27.53 -3.45 33.10
N GLN A 15 -28.79 -3.54 33.54
CA GLN A 15 -29.45 -4.83 33.70
C GLN A 15 -29.58 -5.59 32.37
N GLU A 16 -29.78 -4.86 31.28
CA GLU A 16 -29.85 -5.38 29.92
C GLU A 16 -28.48 -5.85 29.42
N GLU A 17 -27.43 -5.06 29.67
CA GLU A 17 -26.04 -5.44 29.35
C GLU A 17 -25.62 -6.70 30.13
N MET A 18 -25.95 -6.80 31.42
CA MET A 18 -25.64 -7.95 32.25
C MET A 18 -26.34 -9.23 31.76
N MET A 19 -27.61 -9.13 31.33
CA MET A 19 -28.32 -10.26 30.71
C MET A 19 -27.66 -10.68 29.39
N GLY A 20 -27.17 -9.71 28.60
CA GLY A 20 -26.40 -9.97 27.39
C GLY A 20 -25.09 -10.71 27.67
N VAL A 21 -24.34 -10.29 28.70
CA VAL A 21 -23.08 -10.95 29.11
C VAL A 21 -23.34 -12.39 29.58
N ILE A 22 -24.38 -12.62 30.37
CA ILE A 22 -24.75 -13.96 30.83
C ILE A 22 -25.15 -14.85 29.66
N SER A 23 -25.91 -14.31 28.68
CA SER A 23 -26.27 -15.06 27.48
C SER A 23 -25.05 -15.42 26.64
N ARG A 24 -24.06 -14.52 26.53
CA ARG A 24 -22.80 -14.79 25.81
C ARG A 24 -22.00 -15.89 26.51
N PHE A 25 -21.88 -15.84 27.83
CA PHE A 25 -21.19 -16.89 28.59
C PHE A 25 -21.85 -18.26 28.41
N ARG A 26 -23.19 -18.33 28.45
CA ARG A 26 -23.93 -19.58 28.22
C ARG A 26 -23.76 -20.15 26.81
N ASN A 27 -23.63 -19.30 25.80
CA ASN A 27 -23.37 -19.75 24.43
C ASN A 27 -21.97 -20.37 24.27
N ILE A 28 -21.04 -20.02 25.17
CA ILE A 28 -19.67 -20.54 25.16
C ILE A 28 -19.56 -21.77 26.09
N ASP A 29 -20.32 -21.82 27.18
CA ASP A 29 -20.48 -22.99 28.06
C ASP A 29 -21.50 -24.00 27.48
N ILE A 30 -21.16 -24.59 26.34
CA ILE A 30 -22.03 -25.52 25.59
C ILE A 30 -22.39 -26.77 26.42
N GLU A 31 -21.55 -27.13 27.39
CA GLU A 31 -21.75 -28.30 28.25
C GLU A 31 -22.49 -28.00 29.57
N GLU A 32 -22.93 -26.75 29.78
CA GLU A 32 -23.57 -26.26 31.02
C GLU A 32 -22.80 -26.62 32.30
N LYS A 33 -21.46 -26.65 32.22
CA LYS A 33 -20.59 -27.06 33.33
C LYS A 33 -20.34 -25.92 34.32
N GLY A 34 -20.79 -24.71 34.02
CA GLY A 34 -20.62 -23.51 34.84
C GLY A 34 -19.22 -22.89 34.75
N SER A 35 -18.31 -23.48 33.98
CA SER A 35 -16.93 -23.02 33.80
C SER A 35 -16.40 -23.36 32.41
N VAL A 36 -15.70 -22.41 31.79
CA VAL A 36 -15.17 -22.51 30.42
C VAL A 36 -13.64 -22.44 30.45
N ASP A 37 -12.96 -23.13 29.54
CA ASP A 37 -11.50 -23.03 29.45
C ASP A 37 -11.05 -21.65 28.92
N LYS A 38 -9.83 -21.25 29.29
CA LYS A 38 -9.28 -19.93 28.92
C LYS A 38 -9.19 -19.73 27.40
N GLN A 39 -8.90 -20.79 26.63
CA GLN A 39 -8.72 -20.67 25.18
C GLN A 39 -10.04 -20.38 24.49
N THR A 40 -11.12 -21.03 24.93
CA THR A 40 -12.46 -20.80 24.41
C THR A 40 -12.98 -19.41 24.77
N VAL A 41 -12.70 -18.91 25.98
CA VAL A 41 -13.02 -17.51 26.36
C VAL A 41 -12.25 -16.50 25.52
N MET A 42 -10.94 -16.71 25.32
CA MET A 42 -10.11 -15.83 24.48
C MET A 42 -10.64 -15.77 23.04
N LYS A 43 -10.97 -16.93 22.47
CA LYS A 43 -11.52 -17.02 21.12
C LYS A 43 -12.89 -16.33 21.01
N ALA A 44 -13.77 -16.52 22.00
CA ALA A 44 -15.10 -15.93 21.97
C ALA A 44 -15.09 -14.40 22.08
N ILE A 45 -14.17 -13.81 22.86
CA ILE A 45 -14.03 -12.35 22.97
C ILE A 45 -13.35 -11.75 21.71
N GLN A 46 -12.47 -12.53 21.08
CA GLN A 46 -11.88 -12.17 19.79
C GLN A 46 -12.94 -12.18 18.68
N ASP A 47 -13.78 -13.22 18.63
CA ASP A 47 -14.85 -13.37 17.64
C ASP A 47 -15.96 -12.31 17.81
N SER A 48 -16.16 -11.80 19.05
CA SER A 48 -17.10 -10.70 19.30
C SER A 48 -16.54 -9.32 18.92
N GLY A 49 -15.25 -9.20 18.61
CA GLY A 49 -14.59 -7.93 18.28
C GLY A 49 -14.41 -6.99 19.48
N ASP A 50 -14.61 -7.48 20.71
CA ASP A 50 -14.59 -6.66 21.92
C ASP A 50 -13.17 -6.32 22.41
N ALA A 51 -12.14 -7.11 22.08
CA ALA A 51 -10.74 -6.83 22.41
C ALA A 51 -9.76 -7.67 21.57
N SER A 52 -8.50 -7.22 21.43
CA SER A 52 -7.46 -8.01 20.74
C SER A 52 -7.01 -9.21 21.58
N TYR A 53 -6.49 -10.26 20.92
CA TYR A 53 -6.02 -11.47 21.61
C TYR A 53 -5.02 -11.17 22.73
N ASP A 54 -4.09 -10.24 22.49
CA ASP A 54 -3.08 -9.84 23.47
C ASP A 54 -3.70 -9.07 24.65
N GLN A 55 -4.67 -8.19 24.40
CA GLN A 55 -5.40 -7.46 25.45
C GLN A 55 -6.20 -8.40 26.34
N VAL A 56 -6.90 -9.38 25.75
CA VAL A 56 -7.65 -10.38 26.51
C VAL A 56 -6.68 -11.24 27.32
N ARG A 57 -5.57 -11.69 26.72
CA ARG A 57 -4.56 -12.52 27.39
C ARG A 57 -3.89 -11.79 28.56
N GLU A 58 -3.61 -10.50 28.42
CA GLU A 58 -3.01 -9.68 29.48
C GLU A 58 -4.01 -9.42 30.61
N THR A 59 -5.23 -9.03 30.28
CA THR A 59 -6.29 -8.77 31.27
C THR A 59 -6.68 -10.04 32.04
N LEU A 60 -6.62 -11.21 31.38
CA LEU A 60 -6.93 -12.51 32.00
C LEU A 60 -5.86 -12.97 33.00
N LYS A 61 -4.67 -12.35 33.02
CA LYS A 61 -3.67 -12.52 34.10
C LYS A 61 -4.04 -11.74 35.36
N GLU A 62 -4.81 -10.66 35.22
CA GLU A 62 -5.25 -9.81 36.33
C GLU A 62 -6.57 -10.29 36.95
N VAL A 63 -7.28 -11.21 36.28
CA VAL A 63 -8.47 -11.88 36.80
C VAL A 63 -8.03 -13.04 37.69
N ASN A 64 -8.55 -13.08 38.92
CA ASN A 64 -8.20 -14.10 39.91
C ASN A 64 -8.93 -15.41 39.60
N LEU A 65 -8.36 -16.20 38.70
CA LEU A 65 -8.87 -17.53 38.39
C LEU A 65 -8.55 -18.50 39.54
N ASP A 66 -9.49 -19.38 39.84
CA ASP A 66 -9.34 -20.39 40.87
C ASP A 66 -8.24 -21.42 40.52
N ALA A 67 -7.94 -22.33 41.46
CA ALA A 67 -6.90 -23.35 41.27
C ALA A 67 -7.18 -24.32 40.10
N SER A 68 -8.39 -24.30 39.52
CA SER A 68 -8.76 -25.12 38.36
C SER A 68 -8.30 -24.53 37.04
N GLY A 69 -7.97 -23.22 37.01
CA GLY A 69 -7.56 -22.52 35.81
C GLY A 69 -8.66 -22.37 34.75
N ARG A 70 -9.93 -22.61 35.13
CA ARG A 70 -11.11 -22.36 34.29
C ARG A 70 -11.72 -21.01 34.63
N VAL A 71 -12.48 -20.46 33.69
CA VAL A 71 -13.15 -19.16 33.80
C VAL A 71 -14.61 -19.40 34.12
N GLU A 72 -15.04 -19.01 35.32
CA GLU A 72 -16.45 -19.03 35.71
C GLU A 72 -17.18 -17.77 35.23
N LEU A 73 -18.50 -17.74 35.39
CA LEU A 73 -19.33 -16.60 34.97
C LEU A 73 -18.90 -15.28 35.65
N ASP A 74 -18.52 -15.34 36.92
CA ASP A 74 -18.07 -14.17 37.70
C ASP A 74 -16.72 -13.65 37.17
N ASP A 75 -15.79 -14.55 36.85
CA ASP A 75 -14.49 -14.23 36.25
C ASP A 75 -14.62 -13.65 34.82
N TYR A 76 -15.57 -14.17 34.04
CA TYR A 76 -15.87 -13.67 32.70
C TYR A 76 -16.44 -12.25 32.73
N VAL A 77 -17.29 -11.94 33.71
CA VAL A 77 -17.80 -10.59 33.93
C VAL A 77 -16.68 -9.64 34.42
N ASP A 78 -15.79 -10.11 35.29
CA ASP A 78 -14.62 -9.35 35.75
C ASP A 78 -13.64 -9.01 34.61
N LEU A 79 -13.40 -9.98 33.72
CA LEU A 79 -12.60 -9.79 32.51
C LEU A 79 -13.18 -8.70 31.61
N LEU A 80 -14.49 -8.74 31.34
CA LEU A 80 -15.16 -7.73 30.52
C LEU A 80 -15.20 -6.35 31.20
N ALA A 81 -15.35 -6.31 32.52
CA ALA A 81 -15.27 -5.08 33.30
C ALA A 81 -13.90 -4.40 33.15
N LYS A 82 -12.81 -5.16 33.29
CA LYS A 82 -11.44 -4.65 33.15
C LYS A 82 -11.10 -4.27 31.72
N LEU A 83 -11.54 -5.03 30.72
CA LEU A 83 -11.41 -4.66 29.31
C LEU A 83 -12.13 -3.35 28.99
N ARG A 84 -13.33 -3.12 29.56
CA ARG A 84 -14.08 -1.87 29.40
C ARG A 84 -13.39 -0.69 30.11
N ALA A 85 -12.80 -0.92 31.29
CA ALA A 85 -12.03 0.08 32.01
C ALA A 85 -10.74 0.48 31.25
N GLY A 86 -10.02 -0.49 30.69
CA GLY A 86 -8.82 -0.25 29.86
C GLY A 86 -9.12 0.50 28.56
N ARG A 87 -10.27 0.23 27.91
CA ARG A 87 -10.74 1.01 26.75
C ARG A 87 -11.02 2.48 27.07
N ASN A 88 -11.48 2.79 28.29
CA ASN A 88 -11.86 4.15 28.69
C ASN A 88 -10.72 4.96 29.34
N ALA A 89 -9.57 4.35 29.64
CA ALA A 89 -8.40 5.06 30.18
C ALA A 89 -7.78 6.07 29.20
N GLY A 90 -8.11 6.00 27.90
CA GLY A 90 -7.66 6.94 26.87
C GLY A 90 -8.58 8.15 26.65
N ALA A 91 -9.72 8.26 27.34
CA ALA A 91 -10.73 9.29 27.07
C ALA A 91 -10.73 10.48 28.06
N GLY A 92 -9.70 10.64 28.90
CA GLY A 92 -9.65 11.76 29.84
C GLY A 92 -8.25 12.07 30.36
N THR A 93 -7.90 13.36 30.29
CA THR A 93 -6.77 14.06 30.93
C THR A 93 -5.40 14.01 30.26
N ALA A 94 -5.07 15.12 29.60
CA ALA A 94 -3.71 15.52 29.29
C ALA A 94 -2.98 15.98 30.56
N THR A 95 -1.86 15.34 30.91
CA THR A 95 -0.79 16.00 31.69
C THR A 95 0.58 15.37 31.44
N LYS A 96 1.54 16.27 31.21
CA LYS A 96 3.01 16.15 31.05
C LYS A 96 3.69 14.91 31.68
N GLY A 97 4.58 14.26 30.91
CA GLY A 97 5.70 13.50 31.46
C GLY A 97 6.18 12.32 30.61
N LYS A 98 7.22 12.56 29.80
CA LYS A 98 8.17 11.61 29.18
C LYS A 98 8.11 10.15 29.68
N MET A 99 7.72 9.21 28.81
CA MET A 99 8.25 7.84 28.83
C MET A 99 8.10 7.16 27.46
N THR A 100 9.23 6.73 26.91
CA THR A 100 9.38 5.95 25.67
C THR A 100 8.90 4.52 25.90
N VAL A 101 8.01 4.00 25.05
CA VAL A 101 7.76 2.57 24.93
C VAL A 101 7.74 2.19 23.46
N GLN A 102 8.81 1.50 23.04
CA GLN A 102 8.87 0.66 21.86
C GLN A 102 7.86 -0.48 22.03
N GLY A 103 6.98 -0.63 21.04
CA GLY A 103 6.01 -1.73 20.98
C GLY A 103 5.54 -1.91 19.55
N SER A 104 6.10 -2.93 18.90
CA SER A 104 5.77 -3.39 17.56
C SER A 104 4.32 -3.89 17.48
N ASN A 105 3.76 -3.82 16.26
CA ASN A 105 2.45 -4.30 15.82
C ASN A 105 1.26 -3.38 16.15
N ALA A 106 1.14 -2.32 15.34
CA ALA A 106 -0.16 -1.70 15.09
C ALA A 106 -1.07 -2.73 14.40
N SER A 107 -1.96 -3.36 15.16
CA SER A 107 -3.14 -4.01 14.58
C SER A 107 -3.99 -2.91 13.95
N VAL A 108 -3.82 -2.70 12.63
CA VAL A 108 -4.64 -1.76 11.88
C VAL A 108 -6.06 -2.32 11.87
N GLN A 109 -6.92 -1.82 12.74
CA GLN A 109 -8.36 -1.92 12.53
C GLN A 109 -8.67 -1.14 11.25
N HIS A 110 -8.73 -1.83 10.11
CA HIS A 110 -9.04 -1.22 8.82
C HIS A 110 -10.52 -0.78 8.82
N THR A 111 -10.77 0.42 9.32
CA THR A 111 -12.04 1.12 9.09
C THR A 111 -12.13 1.39 7.59
N ILE A 112 -13.09 0.77 6.92
CA ILE A 112 -13.33 0.95 5.49
C ILE A 112 -13.69 2.43 5.26
N ASN A 113 -12.98 3.09 4.35
CA ASN A 113 -13.31 4.45 3.98
C ASN A 113 -14.51 4.44 3.01
N GLU A 114 -15.66 4.91 3.49
CA GLU A 114 -16.91 4.93 2.74
C GLU A 114 -16.84 5.80 1.47
N ASP A 115 -16.08 6.89 1.52
CA ASP A 115 -15.85 7.75 0.36
C ASP A 115 -15.07 6.99 -0.72
N GLU A 116 -14.03 6.23 -0.34
CA GLU A 116 -13.27 5.39 -1.29
C GLU A 116 -14.16 4.33 -1.93
N ARG A 117 -14.97 3.64 -1.13
CA ARG A 117 -15.90 2.61 -1.63
C ARG A 117 -16.88 3.20 -2.64
N THR A 118 -17.48 4.33 -2.33
CA THR A 118 -18.46 5.01 -3.18
C THR A 118 -17.83 5.47 -4.50
N GLU A 119 -16.68 6.12 -4.43
CA GLU A 119 -16.04 6.71 -5.62
C GLU A 119 -15.42 5.65 -6.53
N PHE A 120 -14.84 4.59 -5.95
CA PHE A 120 -14.34 3.46 -6.75
C PHE A 120 -15.49 2.68 -7.41
N THR A 121 -16.60 2.47 -6.71
CA THR A 121 -17.79 1.82 -7.29
C THR A 121 -18.38 2.68 -8.41
N ARG A 122 -18.44 4.01 -8.24
CA ARG A 122 -18.86 4.93 -9.30
C ARG A 122 -17.94 4.84 -10.52
N HIS A 123 -16.63 4.80 -10.31
CA HIS A 123 -15.65 4.64 -11.38
C HIS A 123 -15.89 3.34 -12.16
N ILE A 124 -15.99 2.20 -11.47
CA ILE A 124 -16.24 0.88 -12.08
C ILE A 124 -17.52 0.92 -12.94
N ASN A 125 -18.61 1.45 -12.39
CA ASN A 125 -19.88 1.57 -13.11
C ASN A 125 -19.75 2.41 -14.38
N SER A 126 -18.98 3.50 -14.35
CA SER A 126 -18.77 4.36 -15.51
C SER A 126 -17.86 3.72 -16.57
N THR A 127 -16.80 3.04 -16.15
CA THR A 127 -15.78 2.47 -17.03
C THR A 127 -16.27 1.19 -17.72
N LEU A 128 -17.08 0.40 -17.02
CA LEU A 128 -17.58 -0.88 -17.51
C LEU A 128 -19.01 -0.79 -18.08
N ALA A 129 -19.56 0.42 -18.17
CA ALA A 129 -20.87 0.66 -18.76
C ALA A 129 -20.91 0.13 -20.21
N GLY A 130 -21.90 -0.73 -20.51
CA GLY A 130 -22.06 -1.32 -21.83
C GLY A 130 -21.17 -2.53 -22.12
N ASP A 131 -20.43 -3.06 -21.13
CA ASP A 131 -19.65 -4.28 -21.30
C ASP A 131 -20.54 -5.51 -21.55
N VAL A 132 -20.17 -6.33 -22.55
CA VAL A 132 -20.95 -7.48 -23.02
C VAL A 132 -21.04 -8.60 -21.97
N HIS A 133 -20.00 -8.76 -21.15
CA HIS A 133 -19.89 -9.86 -20.19
C HIS A 133 -20.45 -9.51 -18.81
N ILE A 134 -20.26 -8.27 -18.37
CA ILE A 134 -20.66 -7.84 -17.02
C ILE A 134 -21.77 -6.80 -17.00
N GLY A 135 -22.26 -6.32 -18.15
CA GLY A 135 -23.32 -5.31 -18.23
C GLY A 135 -24.60 -5.67 -17.48
N LYS A 136 -24.94 -6.96 -17.37
CA LYS A 136 -26.09 -7.45 -16.58
C LYS A 136 -25.93 -7.27 -15.06
N ARG A 137 -24.71 -6.98 -14.58
CA ARG A 137 -24.36 -6.81 -13.16
C ARG A 137 -24.10 -5.35 -12.81
N LEU A 138 -24.26 -4.44 -13.77
CA LEU A 138 -24.11 -3.00 -13.60
C LEU A 138 -25.50 -2.32 -13.66
N PRO A 139 -25.70 -1.21 -12.94
CA PRO A 139 -24.76 -0.58 -12.02
C PRO A 139 -24.68 -1.32 -10.68
N ILE A 140 -23.47 -1.46 -10.14
CA ILE A 140 -23.24 -1.92 -8.77
C ILE A 140 -23.77 -0.84 -7.82
N PRO A 141 -24.64 -1.16 -6.86
CA PRO A 141 -25.16 -0.19 -5.90
C PRO A 141 -24.04 0.34 -5.00
N GLN A 142 -24.10 1.64 -4.68
CA GLN A 142 -23.09 2.34 -3.85
C GLN A 142 -23.12 1.90 -2.38
N ILE A 143 -24.24 1.31 -1.93
CA ILE A 143 -24.45 0.80 -0.58
C ILE A 143 -24.62 -0.72 -0.70
N LEU A 144 -23.61 -1.47 -0.28
CA LEU A 144 -23.55 -2.92 -0.48
C LEU A 144 -23.68 -3.65 0.86
N SER A 145 -24.92 -3.92 1.26
CA SER A 145 -25.18 -4.96 2.27
C SER A 145 -25.33 -6.36 1.65
N ASN A 146 -24.99 -6.59 0.35
CA ASN A 146 -25.33 -7.89 -0.26
C ASN A 146 -24.62 -8.39 -1.54
N CYS A 147 -23.45 -7.88 -1.99
CA CYS A 147 -22.78 -8.47 -3.17
C CYS A 147 -21.52 -9.26 -2.81
N SER A 148 -21.70 -10.53 -2.40
CA SER A 148 -20.59 -11.47 -2.18
C SER A 148 -20.35 -12.47 -3.33
N MET A 149 -20.94 -12.30 -4.52
CA MET A 149 -21.03 -13.44 -5.47
C MET A 149 -20.49 -13.24 -6.91
N THR A 150 -19.91 -12.10 -7.29
CA THR A 150 -19.72 -11.85 -8.73
C THR A 150 -18.47 -11.09 -9.15
N ALA A 151 -17.29 -11.64 -8.92
CA ALA A 151 -16.11 -11.36 -9.75
C ALA A 151 -15.10 -12.52 -9.68
N LYS A 152 -15.12 -13.40 -10.68
CA LYS A 152 -14.04 -14.37 -10.93
C LYS A 152 -13.25 -13.95 -12.17
N THR A 153 -11.94 -13.90 -11.96
CA THR A 153 -10.80 -14.02 -12.91
C THR A 153 -10.38 -12.86 -13.82
N ALA A 154 -9.04 -12.71 -13.82
CA ALA A 154 -8.14 -12.27 -14.90
C ALA A 154 -7.83 -10.77 -15.05
N ILE A 155 -7.12 -10.19 -14.07
CA ILE A 155 -6.11 -9.15 -14.33
C ILE A 155 -4.91 -9.41 -13.41
N GLY A 156 -3.70 -9.45 -13.98
CA GLY A 156 -2.43 -9.64 -13.26
C GLY A 156 -2.06 -8.43 -12.41
N CYS A 157 -2.69 -8.33 -11.24
CA CYS A 157 -2.30 -7.45 -10.15
C CYS A 157 -1.59 -8.28 -9.09
N SER A 158 -0.37 -7.87 -8.74
CA SER A 158 0.36 -8.44 -7.60
C SER A 158 -0.42 -8.11 -6.34
N VAL A 159 -1.02 -9.13 -5.74
CA VAL A 159 -1.70 -8.98 -4.46
C VAL A 159 -0.83 -9.59 -3.38
N VAL A 160 0.18 -8.82 -2.97
CA VAL A 160 0.89 -9.10 -1.73
C VAL A 160 -0.15 -9.03 -0.61
N ASN A 161 -0.34 -10.13 0.11
CA ASN A 161 -1.31 -10.30 1.20
C ASN A 161 -2.82 -10.39 0.85
N VAL A 162 -3.20 -10.77 -0.38
CA VAL A 162 -4.59 -11.19 -0.67
C VAL A 162 -4.57 -12.55 -1.35
N GLY A 163 -4.93 -13.58 -0.58
CA GLY A 163 -5.14 -14.92 -1.11
C GLY A 163 -6.40 -14.99 -1.96
N ALA A 164 -6.46 -15.99 -2.85
CA ALA A 164 -7.68 -16.26 -3.61
C ALA A 164 -8.91 -16.48 -2.70
N GLN A 165 -8.68 -17.00 -1.49
CA GLN A 165 -9.72 -17.17 -0.48
C GLN A 165 -10.24 -15.84 0.07
N ASP A 166 -9.39 -14.83 0.24
CA ASP A 166 -9.82 -13.50 0.70
C ASP A 166 -10.79 -12.81 -0.28
N LEU A 167 -10.61 -13.07 -1.57
CA LEU A 167 -11.52 -12.62 -2.63
C LEU A 167 -12.83 -13.41 -2.64
N ILE A 168 -12.76 -14.72 -2.36
CA ILE A 168 -13.94 -15.59 -2.25
C ILE A 168 -14.78 -15.21 -1.02
N ASP A 169 -14.10 -14.94 0.10
CA ASP A 169 -14.70 -14.58 1.37
C ASP A 169 -15.22 -13.13 1.40
N GLY A 170 -15.02 -12.37 0.32
CA GLY A 170 -15.57 -11.02 0.19
C GLY A 170 -14.94 -10.00 1.15
N ARG A 171 -13.65 -10.14 1.50
CA ARG A 171 -12.99 -9.22 2.43
C ARG A 171 -12.86 -7.82 1.83
N GLU A 172 -13.81 -6.95 2.18
CA GLU A 172 -14.00 -5.63 1.56
C GLU A 172 -12.74 -4.77 1.56
N HIS A 173 -11.99 -4.70 2.66
CA HIS A 173 -10.77 -3.89 2.77
C HIS A 173 -9.67 -4.33 1.78
N LEU A 174 -9.53 -5.64 1.56
CA LEU A 174 -8.55 -6.21 0.62
C LEU A 174 -9.00 -6.00 -0.84
N ILE A 175 -10.30 -6.19 -1.10
CA ILE A 175 -10.89 -5.93 -2.41
C ILE A 175 -10.76 -4.44 -2.78
N LEU A 176 -11.05 -3.52 -1.85
CA LEU A 176 -10.88 -2.08 -2.07
C LEU A 176 -9.41 -1.69 -2.29
N GLY A 177 -8.50 -2.31 -1.54
CA GLY A 177 -7.06 -2.15 -1.76
C GLY A 177 -6.64 -2.57 -3.18
N LEU A 178 -7.12 -3.73 -3.64
CA LEU A 178 -6.87 -4.23 -5.00
C LEU A 178 -7.48 -3.33 -6.08
N ILE A 179 -8.73 -2.90 -5.92
CA ILE A 179 -9.40 -1.97 -6.84
C ILE A 179 -8.61 -0.67 -6.94
N TRP A 180 -8.17 -0.12 -5.81
CA TRP A 180 -7.33 1.07 -5.80
C TRP A 180 -6.04 0.87 -6.59
N GLN A 181 -5.34 -0.24 -6.41
CA GLN A 181 -4.12 -0.53 -7.18
C GLN A 181 -4.38 -0.57 -8.70
N ILE A 182 -5.51 -1.17 -9.12
CA ILE A 182 -5.92 -1.20 -10.54
C ILE A 182 -6.18 0.22 -11.06
N ILE A 183 -6.98 1.00 -10.34
CA ILE A 183 -7.31 2.38 -10.71
C ILE A 183 -6.04 3.24 -10.76
N ARG A 184 -5.20 3.17 -9.71
CA ARG A 184 -3.93 3.89 -9.62
C ARG A 184 -3.05 3.55 -10.83
N ARG A 185 -2.89 2.27 -11.16
CA ARG A 185 -2.09 1.85 -12.31
C ARG A 185 -2.65 2.40 -13.62
N GLY A 186 -3.97 2.34 -13.83
CA GLY A 186 -4.60 2.85 -15.06
C GLY A 186 -4.57 4.38 -15.20
N LEU A 187 -4.64 5.11 -14.09
CA LEU A 187 -4.54 6.57 -14.07
C LEU A 187 -3.12 7.06 -14.32
N LEU A 188 -2.14 6.39 -13.71
CA LEU A 188 -0.73 6.81 -13.73
C LEU A 188 0.05 6.24 -14.92
N SER A 189 -0.40 5.15 -15.54
CA SER A 189 0.32 4.55 -16.70
C SER A 189 0.36 5.45 -17.93
N LYS A 190 -0.51 6.45 -18.01
CA LYS A 190 -0.54 7.42 -19.13
C LYS A 190 0.40 8.60 -18.90
N ILE A 191 0.90 8.77 -17.67
CA ILE A 191 1.71 9.91 -17.25
C ILE A 191 3.18 9.52 -17.41
N ASP A 192 3.63 9.43 -18.66
CA ASP A 192 5.02 9.17 -19.03
C ASP A 192 5.47 10.12 -20.15
N LEU A 193 6.78 10.26 -20.34
CA LEU A 193 7.36 11.11 -21.38
C LEU A 193 7.07 10.60 -22.80
N LYS A 194 6.70 9.32 -22.95
CA LYS A 194 6.31 8.74 -24.24
C LYS A 194 4.96 9.30 -24.70
N ASN A 195 3.98 9.39 -23.79
CA ASN A 195 2.67 9.95 -24.10
C ASN A 195 2.63 11.48 -23.95
N HIS A 196 3.46 12.06 -23.06
CA HIS A 196 3.52 13.49 -22.79
C HIS A 196 4.96 14.03 -22.86
N PRO A 197 5.49 14.33 -24.07
CA PRO A 197 6.84 14.89 -24.23
C PRO A 197 6.99 16.27 -23.56
N GLU A 198 5.86 16.96 -23.34
CA GLU A 198 5.76 18.25 -22.66
C GLU A 198 6.26 18.20 -21.20
N LEU A 199 6.27 17.02 -20.58
CA LEU A 199 6.78 16.82 -19.21
C LEU A 199 8.24 17.26 -19.05
N TYR A 200 9.00 17.38 -20.14
CA TYR A 200 10.35 17.94 -20.14
C TYR A 200 10.44 19.34 -19.48
N ARG A 201 9.36 20.14 -19.51
CA ARG A 201 9.29 21.46 -18.87
C ARG A 201 9.27 21.41 -17.34
N LEU A 202 9.02 20.24 -16.76
CA LEU A 202 8.93 20.03 -15.32
C LEU A 202 10.28 19.66 -14.68
N LEU A 203 11.35 19.58 -15.46
CA LEU A 203 12.70 19.38 -14.94
C LEU A 203 13.11 20.58 -14.08
N ASP A 204 13.72 20.31 -12.94
CA ASP A 204 14.34 21.34 -12.11
C ASP A 204 15.66 21.82 -12.76
N ASP A 205 16.10 23.04 -12.42
CA ASP A 205 17.31 23.64 -12.98
C ASP A 205 18.55 22.77 -12.67
N GLY A 206 19.13 22.16 -13.71
CA GLY A 206 20.32 21.30 -13.60
C GLY A 206 20.04 19.82 -13.33
N GLU A 207 18.78 19.39 -13.34
CA GLU A 207 18.40 17.98 -13.25
C GLU A 207 18.58 17.27 -14.60
N ALA A 208 19.08 16.03 -14.57
CA ALA A 208 19.14 15.19 -15.77
C ALA A 208 17.76 14.60 -16.10
N LEU A 209 17.44 14.48 -17.39
CA LEU A 209 16.19 13.84 -17.84
C LEU A 209 16.04 12.40 -17.34
N GLU A 210 17.15 11.68 -17.20
CA GLU A 210 17.18 10.33 -16.65
C GLU A 210 16.69 10.29 -15.20
N ASP A 211 17.05 11.27 -14.37
CA ASP A 211 16.61 11.35 -12.98
C ASP A 211 15.13 11.71 -12.89
N PHE A 212 14.63 12.56 -13.80
CA PHE A 212 13.21 12.85 -13.92
C PHE A 212 12.39 11.61 -14.30
N LEU A 213 12.88 10.81 -15.27
CA LEU A 213 12.24 9.56 -15.71
C LEU A 213 12.18 8.49 -14.61
N ARG A 214 13.06 8.57 -13.61
CA ARG A 214 13.09 7.65 -12.46
C ARG A 214 12.05 7.98 -11.39
N LEU A 215 11.42 9.15 -11.45
CA LEU A 215 10.46 9.57 -10.43
C LEU A 215 9.15 8.77 -10.53
N PRO A 216 8.57 8.37 -9.38
CA PRO A 216 7.28 7.73 -9.40
C PRO A 216 6.20 8.72 -9.88
N PRO A 217 5.12 8.25 -10.54
CA PRO A 217 4.17 9.15 -11.19
C PRO A 217 3.47 10.14 -10.26
N ASP A 218 3.32 9.81 -8.96
CA ASP A 218 2.81 10.75 -7.96
C ASP A 218 3.76 11.94 -7.72
N GLN A 219 5.08 11.76 -7.82
CA GLN A 219 6.05 12.85 -7.74
C GLN A 219 6.05 13.71 -9.01
N ILE A 220 5.88 13.10 -10.18
CA ILE A 220 5.70 13.83 -11.45
C ILE A 220 4.46 14.74 -11.35
N LEU A 221 3.35 14.22 -10.82
CA LEU A 221 2.14 15.01 -10.58
C LEU A 221 2.36 16.16 -9.59
N LEU A 222 3.15 15.95 -8.52
CA LEU A 222 3.51 17.04 -7.59
C LEU A 222 4.32 18.14 -8.28
N ARG A 223 5.26 17.77 -9.15
CA ARG A 223 6.03 18.75 -9.94
C ARG A 223 5.14 19.53 -10.89
N TRP A 224 4.27 18.84 -11.62
CA TRP A 224 3.29 19.47 -12.48
C TRP A 224 2.38 20.44 -11.73
N PHE A 225 1.86 20.04 -10.57
CA PHE A 225 1.02 20.89 -9.73
C PHE A 225 1.78 22.16 -9.34
N ASN A 226 3.01 22.00 -8.84
CA ASN A 226 3.83 23.13 -8.39
C ASN A 226 4.31 24.03 -9.53
N TYR A 227 4.52 23.49 -10.73
CA TYR A 227 4.82 24.28 -11.92
C TYR A 227 3.72 25.31 -12.20
N HIS A 228 2.46 24.86 -12.19
CA HIS A 228 1.30 25.75 -12.39
C HIS A 228 1.09 26.72 -11.23
N LEU A 229 1.31 26.30 -9.98
CA LEU A 229 1.26 27.22 -8.83
C LEU A 229 2.33 28.31 -8.91
N LYS A 230 3.55 27.97 -9.33
CA LYS A 230 4.65 28.92 -9.54
C LYS A 230 4.31 29.89 -10.66
N ALA A 231 3.78 29.41 -11.79
CA ALA A 231 3.30 30.25 -12.89
C ALA A 231 2.16 31.20 -12.45
N ALA A 232 1.31 30.76 -11.52
CA ALA A 232 0.24 31.54 -10.92
C ALA A 232 0.69 32.55 -9.84
N ASN A 233 2.00 32.64 -9.57
CA ASN A 233 2.63 33.44 -8.50
C ASN A 233 2.08 33.11 -7.09
N TRP A 234 1.80 31.84 -6.83
CA TRP A 234 1.31 31.38 -5.53
C TRP A 234 2.47 31.01 -4.60
N GLN A 235 2.38 31.44 -3.34
CA GLN A 235 3.47 31.29 -2.36
C GLN A 235 3.56 29.88 -1.76
N ARG A 236 2.47 29.11 -1.78
CA ARG A 236 2.43 27.77 -1.17
C ARG A 236 2.88 26.71 -2.17
N LYS A 237 3.69 25.77 -1.70
CA LYS A 237 4.11 24.58 -2.43
C LYS A 237 3.35 23.35 -1.92
N VAL A 238 2.99 22.44 -2.82
CA VAL A 238 2.35 21.17 -2.51
C VAL A 238 3.41 20.07 -2.47
N THR A 239 3.47 19.32 -1.38
CA THR A 239 4.40 18.21 -1.16
C THR A 239 3.68 16.87 -0.98
N ASN A 240 2.38 16.90 -0.73
CA ASN A 240 1.54 15.72 -0.56
C ASN A 240 0.10 15.98 -1.03
N PHE A 241 -0.62 14.92 -1.40
CA PHE A 241 -2.04 15.00 -1.79
C PHE A 241 -3.00 14.81 -0.60
N SER A 242 -2.61 15.26 0.60
CA SER A 242 -3.44 15.14 1.81
C SER A 242 -3.68 16.51 2.44
N LYS A 243 -2.93 16.87 3.49
CA LYS A 243 -3.06 18.15 4.20
C LYS A 243 -2.86 19.35 3.28
N ASP A 244 -1.90 19.30 2.37
CA ASP A 244 -1.55 20.46 1.54
C ASP A 244 -2.66 20.87 0.57
N VAL A 245 -3.59 19.96 0.25
CA VAL A 245 -4.71 20.23 -0.67
C VAL A 245 -6.06 20.26 0.03
N SER A 246 -6.11 19.94 1.33
CA SER A 246 -7.35 19.76 2.09
C SER A 246 -8.19 21.04 2.29
N ASP A 247 -7.55 22.20 2.22
CA ASP A 247 -8.20 23.51 2.37
C ASP A 247 -8.77 24.08 1.05
N GLY A 248 -8.59 23.36 -0.07
CA GLY A 248 -9.08 23.75 -1.39
C GLY A 248 -8.40 24.96 -2.04
N GLU A 249 -7.47 25.65 -1.37
CA GLU A 249 -6.84 26.87 -1.90
C GLU A 249 -5.95 26.55 -3.09
N ASN A 250 -5.08 25.55 -2.92
CA ASN A 250 -4.17 25.12 -3.97
C ASN A 250 -4.92 24.58 -5.20
N TYR A 251 -6.04 23.89 -5.00
CA TYR A 251 -6.91 23.47 -6.11
C TYR A 251 -7.56 24.65 -6.83
N THR A 252 -8.03 25.66 -6.08
CA THR A 252 -8.63 26.87 -6.67
C THR A 252 -7.65 27.57 -7.59
N VAL A 253 -6.41 27.76 -7.12
CA VAL A 253 -5.36 28.42 -7.90
C VAL A 253 -4.99 27.58 -9.12
N LEU A 254 -4.78 26.27 -8.95
CA LEU A 254 -4.48 25.35 -10.05
C LEU A 254 -5.56 25.40 -11.14
N LEU A 255 -6.84 25.24 -10.77
CA LEU A 255 -7.94 25.27 -11.74
C LEU A 255 -8.00 26.61 -12.48
N SER A 256 -7.77 27.73 -11.79
CA SER A 256 -7.71 29.05 -12.42
C SER A 256 -6.54 29.21 -13.40
N GLN A 257 -5.43 28.50 -13.17
CA GLN A 257 -4.28 28.52 -14.06
C GLN A 257 -4.51 27.66 -15.30
N LEU A 258 -5.12 26.48 -15.15
CA LEU A 258 -5.40 25.57 -16.26
C LEU A 258 -6.45 26.13 -17.22
N ARG A 259 -7.51 26.74 -16.66
CA ARG A 259 -8.63 27.30 -17.41
C ARG A 259 -9.10 28.62 -16.79
N PRO A 260 -8.38 29.73 -17.03
CA PRO A 260 -8.77 31.04 -16.50
C PRO A 260 -10.14 31.50 -16.99
N ASP A 261 -10.58 31.04 -18.17
CA ASP A 261 -11.87 31.43 -18.76
C ASP A 261 -13.09 30.80 -18.05
N GLN A 262 -12.92 29.66 -17.38
CA GLN A 262 -14.03 28.90 -16.77
C GLN A 262 -13.88 28.76 -15.24
N CYS A 263 -12.65 28.87 -14.73
CA CYS A 263 -12.32 28.68 -13.32
C CYS A 263 -11.83 30.00 -12.72
N ASP A 264 -12.68 30.66 -11.95
CA ASP A 264 -12.33 31.87 -11.21
C ASP A 264 -11.71 31.56 -9.83
N ARG A 265 -11.02 32.55 -9.26
CA ARG A 265 -10.44 32.46 -7.90
C ARG A 265 -11.41 32.81 -6.77
N ALA A 266 -12.71 32.94 -7.07
CA ALA A 266 -13.74 33.27 -6.09
C ALA A 266 -13.79 32.33 -4.86
N PRO A 267 -13.52 31.00 -4.97
CA PRO A 267 -13.54 30.12 -3.81
C PRO A 267 -12.55 30.53 -2.70
N LEU A 268 -11.47 31.26 -3.01
CA LEU A 268 -10.51 31.73 -2.00
C LEU A 268 -11.13 32.68 -0.95
N GLN A 269 -12.22 33.37 -1.29
CA GLN A 269 -12.91 34.27 -0.37
C GLN A 269 -13.80 33.52 0.63
N GLN A 270 -14.13 32.26 0.35
CA GLN A 270 -15.05 31.50 1.16
C GLN A 270 -14.39 31.03 2.44
N ARG A 271 -14.98 31.30 3.62
CA ARG A 271 -14.38 30.95 4.92
C ARG A 271 -14.61 29.50 5.32
N ASP A 272 -15.75 28.94 4.91
CA ASP A 272 -16.12 27.56 5.20
C ASP A 272 -15.38 26.61 4.24
N LEU A 273 -14.58 25.71 4.80
CA LEU A 273 -13.75 24.77 4.02
C LEU A 273 -14.59 23.80 3.19
N HIS A 274 -15.74 23.38 3.70
CA HIS A 274 -16.59 22.42 3.01
C HIS A 274 -17.29 23.07 1.81
N GLN A 275 -17.83 24.28 2.01
CA GLN A 275 -18.41 25.07 0.92
C GLN A 275 -17.35 25.45 -0.11
N ARG A 276 -16.13 25.79 0.32
CA ARG A 276 -15.02 26.06 -0.58
C ARG A 276 -14.66 24.83 -1.42
N ALA A 277 -14.57 23.66 -0.81
CA ALA A 277 -14.31 22.40 -1.50
C ALA A 277 -15.41 22.07 -2.54
N GLU A 278 -16.69 22.30 -2.21
CA GLU A 278 -17.78 22.14 -3.18
C GLU A 278 -17.67 23.14 -4.34
N MET A 279 -17.37 24.41 -4.08
CA MET A 279 -17.13 25.40 -5.13
C MET A 279 -15.97 25.00 -6.05
N VAL A 280 -14.87 24.48 -5.50
CA VAL A 280 -13.73 23.96 -6.27
C VAL A 280 -14.17 22.81 -7.18
N LEU A 281 -14.93 21.86 -6.65
CA LEU A 281 -15.42 20.72 -7.42
C LEU A 281 -16.45 21.12 -8.48
N GLN A 282 -17.25 22.17 -8.26
CA GLN A 282 -18.12 22.75 -9.28
C GLN A 282 -17.33 23.35 -10.44
N ARG A 283 -16.18 24.00 -10.19
CA ARG A 283 -15.27 24.46 -11.25
C ARG A 283 -14.59 23.30 -11.97
N ALA A 284 -14.25 22.24 -11.24
CA ALA A 284 -13.78 21.01 -11.86
C ALA A 284 -14.87 20.35 -12.74
N ASP A 285 -16.14 20.49 -12.38
CA ASP A 285 -17.27 19.96 -13.15
C ASP A 285 -17.46 20.71 -14.47
N THR A 286 -17.31 22.04 -14.46
CA THR A 286 -17.42 22.84 -15.69
C THR A 286 -16.39 22.45 -16.76
N ILE A 287 -15.21 21.98 -16.34
CA ILE A 287 -14.16 21.48 -17.24
C ILE A 287 -14.24 19.96 -17.50
N GLY A 288 -15.28 19.28 -16.98
CA GLY A 288 -15.49 17.84 -17.14
C GLY A 288 -14.58 16.93 -16.32
N CYS A 289 -13.93 17.48 -15.28
CA CYS A 289 -12.92 16.78 -14.46
C CYS A 289 -13.41 16.42 -13.04
N ARG A 290 -14.68 16.62 -12.68
CA ARG A 290 -15.25 16.20 -11.38
C ARG A 290 -15.39 14.68 -11.30
N LYS A 291 -14.29 13.99 -11.02
CA LYS A 291 -14.24 12.53 -10.78
C LYS A 291 -13.45 12.21 -9.52
N TYR A 292 -13.82 11.12 -8.86
CA TYR A 292 -13.16 10.53 -7.67
C TYR A 292 -13.23 11.33 -6.37
N LEU A 293 -13.26 12.67 -6.41
CA LEU A 293 -13.15 13.50 -5.21
C LEU A 293 -14.49 14.13 -4.82
N THR A 294 -14.82 14.01 -3.53
CA THR A 294 -15.97 14.66 -2.89
C THR A 294 -15.51 15.79 -1.97
N PRO A 295 -16.38 16.76 -1.61
CA PRO A 295 -16.01 17.82 -0.67
C PRO A 295 -15.60 17.28 0.70
N THR A 296 -16.26 16.21 1.18
CA THR A 296 -15.91 15.52 2.43
C THR A 296 -14.52 14.93 2.35
N ALA A 297 -14.20 14.18 1.28
CA ALA A 297 -12.90 13.55 1.10
C ALA A 297 -11.76 14.55 0.87
N MET A 298 -12.04 15.68 0.22
CA MET A 298 -11.08 16.76 0.05
C MET A 298 -10.70 17.36 1.41
N VAL A 299 -11.68 17.79 2.21
CA VAL A 299 -11.43 18.38 3.53
C VAL A 299 -10.83 17.37 4.51
N ALA A 300 -11.21 16.09 4.41
CA ALA A 300 -10.60 15.00 5.17
C ALA A 300 -9.15 14.72 4.75
N GLY A 301 -8.71 15.24 3.59
CA GLY A 301 -7.36 15.04 3.07
C GLY A 301 -7.09 13.59 2.65
N ASN A 302 -8.06 12.90 2.04
CA ASN A 302 -7.87 11.52 1.60
C ASN A 302 -6.80 11.47 0.48
N PRO A 303 -5.63 10.82 0.70
CA PRO A 303 -4.53 10.87 -0.26
C PRO A 303 -4.84 10.15 -1.57
N LYS A 304 -5.64 9.07 -1.54
CA LYS A 304 -5.98 8.28 -2.73
C LYS A 304 -6.92 9.04 -3.66
N LEU A 305 -8.00 9.59 -3.09
CA LEU A 305 -9.02 10.31 -3.88
C LEU A 305 -8.46 11.63 -4.45
N ASN A 306 -7.65 12.35 -3.67
CA ASN A 306 -6.98 13.56 -4.16
C ASN A 306 -5.95 13.24 -5.26
N LEU A 307 -5.16 12.18 -5.12
CA LEU A 307 -4.24 11.72 -6.17
C LEU A 307 -5.01 11.35 -7.45
N ALA A 308 -6.11 10.60 -7.33
CA ALA A 308 -6.92 10.20 -8.47
C ALA A 308 -7.53 11.41 -9.21
N PHE A 309 -8.01 12.40 -8.46
CA PHE A 309 -8.52 13.65 -9.01
C PHE A 309 -7.43 14.44 -9.76
N VAL A 310 -6.24 14.59 -9.16
CA VAL A 310 -5.09 15.27 -9.80
C VAL A 310 -4.62 14.53 -11.05
N ALA A 311 -4.51 13.21 -10.99
CA ALA A 311 -4.13 12.40 -12.15
C ALA A 311 -5.16 12.53 -13.29
N HIS A 312 -6.46 12.57 -12.97
CA HIS A 312 -7.49 12.77 -13.97
C HIS A 312 -7.43 14.19 -14.59
N LEU A 313 -7.16 15.20 -13.77
CA LEU A 313 -7.00 16.58 -14.21
C LEU A 313 -5.80 16.71 -15.16
N PHE A 314 -4.65 16.14 -14.81
CA PHE A 314 -3.47 16.09 -15.67
C PHE A 314 -3.77 15.41 -17.01
N ASN A 315 -4.37 14.22 -16.98
CA ASN A 315 -4.68 13.45 -18.20
C ASN A 315 -5.66 14.16 -19.14
N THR A 316 -6.44 15.12 -18.63
CA THR A 316 -7.41 15.88 -19.43
C THR A 316 -6.83 17.22 -19.88
N TRP A 317 -6.09 17.89 -18.99
CA TRP A 317 -5.56 19.23 -19.17
C TRP A 317 -4.10 19.30 -18.66
N PRO A 318 -3.11 18.79 -19.41
CA PRO A 318 -1.70 18.96 -19.04
C PRO A 318 -1.31 20.45 -19.00
N CYS A 319 -1.84 21.25 -19.94
CA CYS A 319 -1.62 22.69 -20.05
C CYS A 319 -0.14 23.09 -20.07
N LEU A 320 0.70 22.23 -20.65
CA LEU A 320 2.11 22.51 -20.90
C LEU A 320 2.26 22.95 -22.36
N GLU A 321 3.05 23.99 -22.60
CA GLU A 321 3.32 24.44 -23.97
C GLU A 321 4.12 23.37 -24.72
N ALA A 322 3.72 23.10 -25.96
CA ALA A 322 4.46 22.20 -26.83
C ALA A 322 5.91 22.69 -27.03
N LEU A 323 6.85 21.76 -27.09
CA LEU A 323 8.24 22.09 -27.37
C LEU A 323 8.37 22.54 -28.84
N GLU A 324 8.90 23.74 -29.08
CA GLU A 324 9.11 24.27 -30.45
C GLU A 324 10.14 23.45 -31.25
N THR A 325 11.06 22.80 -30.55
CA THR A 325 11.98 21.80 -31.11
C THR A 325 11.73 20.47 -30.42
N PRO A 326 11.57 19.35 -31.16
CA PRO A 326 11.57 18.04 -30.54
C PRO A 326 12.86 17.90 -29.70
N PRO A 327 12.79 17.31 -28.50
CA PRO A 327 13.97 17.15 -27.67
C PRO A 327 15.06 16.44 -28.47
N PRO A 328 16.35 16.77 -28.31
CA PRO A 328 17.45 16.18 -29.10
C PRO A 328 17.67 14.68 -28.85
N VAL A 329 16.80 14.07 -28.06
CA VAL A 329 16.90 12.68 -27.64
C VAL A 329 15.88 11.93 -28.48
N GLU A 330 16.36 11.20 -29.50
CA GLU A 330 15.66 9.99 -29.90
C GLU A 330 15.51 9.20 -28.60
N ILE A 331 14.29 9.12 -28.08
CA ILE A 331 13.97 8.15 -27.04
C ILE A 331 14.14 6.83 -27.78
N GLU A 332 15.37 6.30 -27.81
CA GLU A 332 15.63 4.92 -28.24
C GLU A 332 14.56 4.09 -27.55
N ASP A 333 13.94 3.18 -28.28
CA ASP A 333 12.99 2.22 -27.73
C ASP A 333 13.70 1.53 -26.57
N PHE A 334 13.45 2.06 -25.37
CA PHE A 334 14.10 1.67 -24.14
C PHE A 334 13.87 0.16 -24.04
N ASP A 335 14.96 -0.60 -24.11
CA ASP A 335 14.99 -2.03 -24.41
C ASP A 335 13.81 -2.78 -23.77
N ALA A 336 12.77 -3.04 -24.58
CA ALA A 336 11.46 -3.44 -24.08
C ALA A 336 11.46 -4.81 -23.41
N GLU A 337 12.53 -5.58 -23.61
CA GLU A 337 12.77 -6.89 -22.99
C GLU A 337 13.37 -6.71 -21.58
N GLY A 338 14.41 -5.90 -21.42
CA GLY A 338 15.01 -5.59 -20.10
C GLY A 338 14.05 -4.85 -19.15
N GLU A 339 13.21 -3.94 -19.65
CA GLU A 339 12.20 -3.25 -18.83
C GLU A 339 11.04 -4.20 -18.43
N ARG A 340 10.68 -5.15 -19.30
CA ARG A 340 9.65 -6.15 -18.97
C ARG A 340 10.15 -7.10 -17.89
N GLU A 341 11.35 -7.63 -18.02
CA GLU A 341 11.97 -8.52 -17.04
C GLU A 341 12.16 -7.80 -15.70
N ALA A 342 12.69 -6.58 -15.72
CA ALA A 342 12.87 -5.78 -14.52
C ALA A 342 11.55 -5.61 -13.75
N ARG A 343 10.45 -5.33 -14.45
CA ARG A 343 9.12 -5.21 -13.85
C ARG A 343 8.59 -6.52 -13.30
N VAL A 344 8.84 -7.65 -13.98
CA VAL A 344 8.44 -8.97 -13.49
C VAL A 344 9.18 -9.30 -12.19
N PHE A 345 10.49 -9.07 -12.16
CA PHE A 345 11.30 -9.30 -10.95
C PHE A 345 10.95 -8.34 -9.82
N THR A 346 10.69 -7.05 -10.10
CA THR A 346 10.19 -6.11 -9.09
C THR A 346 8.87 -6.58 -8.50
N LEU A 347 7.93 -7.05 -9.32
CA LEU A 347 6.64 -7.56 -8.84
C LEU A 347 6.81 -8.82 -8.00
N TRP A 348 7.70 -9.72 -8.42
CA TRP A 348 8.00 -10.96 -7.72
C TRP A 348 8.70 -10.71 -6.38
N LEU A 349 9.74 -9.88 -6.34
CA LEU A 349 10.42 -9.50 -5.09
C LEU A 349 9.46 -8.87 -4.08
N ASN A 350 8.60 -7.96 -4.54
CA ASN A 350 7.57 -7.39 -3.67
C ASN A 350 6.57 -8.43 -3.16
N SER A 351 6.29 -9.49 -3.93
CA SER A 351 5.42 -10.59 -3.48
C SER A 351 6.02 -11.44 -2.37
N LEU A 352 7.35 -11.42 -2.21
CA LEU A 352 8.07 -12.08 -1.12
C LEU A 352 8.05 -11.27 0.20
N ASP A 353 7.41 -10.10 0.21
CA ASP A 353 7.30 -9.19 1.36
C ASP A 353 8.69 -8.75 1.86
N VAL A 354 9.46 -8.16 0.93
CA VAL A 354 10.78 -7.54 1.18
C VAL A 354 10.62 -6.09 1.67
N ASP A 355 11.53 -5.66 2.53
CA ASP A 355 11.57 -4.31 3.14
C ASP A 355 12.97 -3.69 3.01
N PRO A 356 13.15 -2.55 2.31
CA PRO A 356 12.13 -1.76 1.64
C PRO A 356 11.56 -2.44 0.40
N GLY A 357 10.32 -2.08 0.05
CA GLY A 357 9.69 -2.52 -1.19
C GLY A 357 10.46 -2.02 -2.42
N VAL A 358 10.52 -2.84 -3.47
CA VAL A 358 11.26 -2.57 -4.70
C VAL A 358 10.38 -1.76 -5.65
N TYR A 359 10.87 -0.62 -6.09
CA TYR A 359 10.24 0.24 -7.10
C TYR A 359 11.09 0.31 -8.37
N ASN A 360 12.41 0.28 -8.24
CA ASN A 360 13.37 0.21 -9.32
C ASN A 360 14.37 -0.92 -9.07
N LEU A 361 14.28 -1.99 -9.86
CA LEU A 361 15.11 -3.17 -9.70
C LEU A 361 16.61 -2.84 -9.65
N PHE A 362 17.10 -1.97 -10.55
CA PHE A 362 18.54 -1.72 -10.71
C PHE A 362 19.13 -0.77 -9.66
N GLU A 363 18.29 -0.06 -8.91
CA GLU A 363 18.73 0.86 -7.85
C GLU A 363 18.52 0.25 -6.47
N ASP A 364 17.33 -0.34 -6.24
CA ASP A 364 16.92 -0.83 -4.93
C ASP A 364 17.64 -2.14 -4.55
N LEU A 365 18.28 -2.82 -5.50
CA LEU A 365 19.08 -4.02 -5.25
C LEU A 365 20.57 -3.72 -4.94
N LYS A 366 21.04 -2.49 -5.19
CA LYS A 366 22.47 -2.16 -5.10
C LYS A 366 23.06 -2.40 -3.71
N ASP A 367 22.25 -2.22 -2.66
CA ASP A 367 22.71 -2.42 -1.28
C ASP A 367 22.82 -3.91 -0.87
N GLY A 368 22.30 -4.81 -1.73
CA GLY A 368 22.25 -6.25 -1.54
C GLY A 368 21.24 -6.71 -0.49
N THR A 369 20.60 -5.81 0.26
CA THR A 369 19.71 -6.15 1.38
C THR A 369 18.46 -6.87 0.88
N VAL A 370 17.84 -6.34 -0.18
CA VAL A 370 16.63 -6.93 -0.79
C VAL A 370 16.92 -8.31 -1.38
N ILE A 371 18.07 -8.48 -2.06
CA ILE A 371 18.49 -9.78 -2.62
C ILE A 371 18.63 -10.82 -1.51
N LEU A 372 19.27 -10.45 -0.40
CA LEU A 372 19.44 -11.34 0.75
C LEU A 372 18.11 -11.66 1.43
N GLN A 373 17.17 -10.70 1.52
CA GLN A 373 15.83 -10.99 2.01
C GLN A 373 15.10 -12.00 1.11
N ALA A 374 15.20 -11.84 -0.21
CA ALA A 374 14.63 -12.80 -1.15
C ALA A 374 15.20 -14.21 -0.94
N PHE A 375 16.52 -14.35 -0.77
CA PHE A 375 17.15 -15.62 -0.45
C PHE A 375 16.63 -16.25 0.84
N ASP A 376 16.48 -15.48 1.92
CA ASP A 376 15.98 -16.00 3.20
C ASP A 376 14.48 -16.35 3.15
N LYS A 377 13.72 -15.74 2.23
CA LYS A 377 12.30 -16.06 2.01
C LYS A 377 12.12 -17.33 1.18
N VAL A 378 12.93 -17.49 0.12
CA VAL A 378 12.90 -18.68 -0.75
C VAL A 378 13.50 -19.89 -0.02
N VAL A 379 14.62 -19.68 0.67
CA VAL A 379 15.32 -20.69 1.47
C VAL A 379 15.45 -20.19 2.92
N PRO A 380 14.46 -20.48 3.78
CA PRO A 380 14.47 -20.06 5.18
C PRO A 380 15.74 -20.48 5.94
N GLY A 381 16.45 -19.50 6.50
CA GLY A 381 17.67 -19.72 7.26
C GLY A 381 18.94 -19.80 6.41
N SER A 382 18.87 -19.51 5.10
CA SER A 382 20.04 -19.45 4.22
C SER A 382 20.94 -18.25 4.52
N VAL A 383 20.38 -17.17 5.07
CA VAL A 383 21.10 -15.91 5.29
C VAL A 383 21.54 -15.75 6.73
N ALA A 384 22.86 -15.66 6.92
CA ALA A 384 23.47 -15.31 8.19
C ALA A 384 23.43 -13.79 8.40
N TRP A 385 22.29 -13.26 8.86
CA TRP A 385 22.04 -11.82 9.06
C TRP A 385 23.08 -11.09 9.91
N ARG A 386 23.89 -11.80 10.72
CA ARG A 386 25.02 -11.23 11.47
C ARG A 386 26.15 -10.70 10.58
N ARG A 387 26.25 -11.18 9.34
CA ARG A 387 27.26 -10.77 8.35
C ARG A 387 26.79 -9.64 7.44
N VAL A 388 25.50 -9.30 7.49
CA VAL A 388 24.87 -8.35 6.57
C VAL A 388 24.91 -6.95 7.18
N SER A 389 25.44 -6.00 6.43
CA SER A 389 25.42 -4.58 6.80
C SER A 389 24.07 -3.97 6.46
N LYS A 390 23.41 -3.33 7.44
CA LYS A 390 22.14 -2.62 7.24
C LYS A 390 22.32 -1.09 7.26
N PRO A 391 21.55 -0.33 6.48
CA PRO A 391 21.58 1.14 6.55
C PRO A 391 21.09 1.61 7.92
N LYS A 392 21.66 2.71 8.41
CA LYS A 392 21.20 3.37 9.64
C LYS A 392 20.14 4.40 9.27
N GLU A 393 19.22 4.72 10.18
CA GLU A 393 18.19 5.75 9.94
C GLU A 393 18.83 7.05 9.41
N GLY A 394 18.52 7.42 8.17
CA GLY A 394 18.98 8.63 7.50
C GLY A 394 20.40 8.59 6.91
N GLN A 395 21.06 7.42 6.82
CA GLN A 395 22.36 7.28 6.17
C GLN A 395 22.42 6.07 5.24
N ASP A 396 22.80 6.32 3.98
CA ASP A 396 23.05 5.28 2.98
C ASP A 396 24.25 4.41 3.33
N LEU A 397 24.24 3.18 2.82
CA LEU A 397 25.36 2.26 2.99
C LEU A 397 26.57 2.75 2.17
N SER A 398 27.78 2.62 2.73
CA SER A 398 28.99 2.89 1.94
C SER A 398 29.15 1.83 0.85
N ARG A 399 29.66 2.22 -0.33
CA ARG A 399 29.90 1.31 -1.47
C ARG A 399 30.63 0.03 -1.05
N PHE A 400 31.62 0.13 -0.17
CA PHE A 400 32.34 -1.03 0.34
C PHE A 400 31.43 -2.06 1.04
N LYS A 401 30.50 -1.59 1.89
CA LYS A 401 29.53 -2.46 2.58
C LYS A 401 28.48 -3.03 1.64
N MET A 402 28.08 -2.26 0.63
CA MET A 402 27.17 -2.74 -0.42
C MET A 402 27.81 -3.91 -1.15
N VAL A 403 29.10 -3.77 -1.53
CA VAL A 403 29.87 -4.83 -2.20
C VAL A 403 30.03 -6.07 -1.30
N GLU A 404 30.21 -5.91 0.02
CA GLU A 404 30.21 -7.05 0.95
C GLU A 404 28.88 -7.81 0.95
N ASN A 405 27.76 -7.08 1.01
CA ASN A 405 26.43 -7.67 0.98
C ASN A 405 26.14 -8.39 -0.35
N THR A 406 26.44 -7.75 -1.49
CA THR A 406 26.17 -8.31 -2.82
C THR A 406 27.10 -9.48 -3.14
N ASN A 407 28.37 -9.45 -2.70
CA ASN A 407 29.24 -10.62 -2.79
C ASN A 407 28.70 -11.80 -1.98
N TYR A 408 28.17 -11.54 -0.79
CA TYR A 408 27.55 -12.58 0.01
C TYR A 408 26.31 -13.18 -0.68
N ALA A 409 25.50 -12.37 -1.35
CA ALA A 409 24.39 -12.85 -2.16
C ALA A 409 24.85 -13.74 -3.33
N VAL A 410 25.91 -13.35 -4.04
CA VAL A 410 26.51 -14.15 -5.11
C VAL A 410 27.08 -15.48 -4.58
N ASP A 411 27.69 -15.46 -3.39
CA ASP A 411 28.21 -16.68 -2.75
C ASP A 411 27.09 -17.63 -2.33
N LEU A 412 25.99 -17.10 -1.76
CA LEU A 412 24.80 -17.88 -1.45
C LEU A 412 24.20 -18.52 -2.70
N ALA A 413 24.17 -17.77 -3.80
CA ALA A 413 23.66 -18.28 -5.04
C ALA A 413 24.51 -19.45 -5.60
N LYS A 414 25.84 -19.31 -5.57
CA LYS A 414 26.77 -20.39 -5.94
C LYS A 414 26.61 -21.62 -5.04
N LEU A 415 26.41 -21.42 -3.73
CA LEU A 415 26.15 -22.50 -2.77
C LEU A 415 24.84 -23.25 -3.06
N ASN A 416 23.84 -22.56 -3.60
CA ASN A 416 22.56 -23.15 -4.02
C ASN A 416 22.60 -23.71 -5.46
N ASN A 417 23.79 -23.94 -6.04
CA ASN A 417 24.02 -24.45 -7.40
C ASN A 417 23.37 -23.60 -8.51
N MET A 418 23.21 -22.30 -8.27
CA MET A 418 22.65 -21.39 -9.26
C MET A 418 23.71 -21.02 -10.31
N HIS A 419 23.31 -20.93 -11.58
CA HIS A 419 24.25 -20.67 -12.68
C HIS A 419 24.56 -19.17 -12.82
N ILE A 420 25.51 -18.70 -12.02
CA ILE A 420 25.99 -17.32 -12.03
C ILE A 420 27.43 -17.31 -12.56
N VAL A 421 27.57 -17.14 -13.87
CA VAL A 421 28.87 -17.09 -14.55
C VAL A 421 29.18 -15.66 -14.93
N GLY A 422 30.30 -15.14 -14.43
CA GLY A 422 30.80 -13.81 -14.78
C GLY A 422 30.21 -12.65 -13.99
N ILE A 423 29.29 -12.89 -13.03
CA ILE A 423 28.72 -11.84 -12.16
C ILE A 423 29.49 -11.79 -10.83
N GLN A 424 29.90 -10.59 -10.44
CA GLN A 424 30.52 -10.26 -9.16
C GLN A 424 29.62 -9.32 -8.35
N GLY A 425 29.81 -9.25 -7.03
CA GLY A 425 29.02 -8.34 -6.20
C GLY A 425 29.21 -6.86 -6.57
N ALA A 426 30.37 -6.49 -7.11
CA ALA A 426 30.61 -5.12 -7.61
C ALA A 426 29.69 -4.78 -8.79
N ASP A 427 29.40 -5.74 -9.66
CA ASP A 427 28.58 -5.52 -10.87
C ASP A 427 27.12 -5.19 -10.50
N ILE A 428 26.63 -5.76 -9.38
CA ILE A 428 25.31 -5.48 -8.80
C ILE A 428 25.29 -4.08 -8.16
N VAL A 429 26.34 -3.72 -7.43
CA VAL A 429 26.44 -2.39 -6.78
C VAL A 429 26.51 -1.27 -7.82
N ASP A 430 27.22 -1.52 -8.91
CA ASP A 430 27.38 -0.56 -9.99
C ASP A 430 26.13 -0.51 -10.91
N GLY A 431 25.10 -1.34 -10.64
CA GLY A 431 23.80 -1.31 -11.32
C GLY A 431 23.84 -1.78 -12.77
N THR A 432 24.71 -2.76 -13.07
CA THR A 432 24.77 -3.31 -14.44
C THR A 432 23.54 -4.18 -14.71
N ARG A 433 22.76 -3.78 -15.71
CA ARG A 433 21.44 -4.38 -16.02
C ARG A 433 21.47 -5.90 -16.11
N ASP A 434 22.48 -6.44 -16.78
CA ASP A 434 22.65 -7.89 -16.99
C ASP A 434 22.92 -8.65 -15.69
N SER A 435 23.61 -8.01 -14.74
CA SER A 435 23.99 -8.62 -13.46
C SER A 435 22.83 -8.67 -12.47
N ASP A 436 22.04 -7.59 -12.40
CA ASP A 436 20.86 -7.51 -11.53
C ASP A 436 19.75 -8.45 -12.01
N ALA A 437 19.49 -8.46 -13.33
CA ALA A 437 18.56 -9.38 -13.95
C ALA A 437 19.03 -10.84 -13.83
N GLY A 438 20.33 -11.09 -14.07
CA GLY A 438 20.93 -12.42 -13.92
C GLY A 438 20.84 -12.96 -12.48
N THR A 439 21.01 -12.10 -11.49
CA THR A 439 20.87 -12.49 -10.07
C THR A 439 19.41 -12.78 -9.71
N CYS A 440 18.46 -11.95 -10.14
CA CYS A 440 17.04 -12.18 -9.88
C CYS A 440 16.51 -13.44 -10.58
N LEU A 441 16.88 -13.65 -11.84
CA LEU A 441 16.52 -14.84 -12.62
C LEU A 441 17.03 -16.12 -11.94
N ALA A 442 18.25 -16.07 -11.40
CA ALA A 442 18.81 -17.20 -10.68
C ALA A 442 17.98 -17.52 -9.41
N ILE A 443 17.53 -16.51 -8.67
CA ILE A 443 16.75 -16.73 -7.42
C ILE A 443 15.34 -17.23 -7.75
N ASP A 444 14.72 -16.75 -8.83
CA ASP A 444 13.46 -17.27 -9.34
C ASP A 444 13.60 -18.73 -9.79
N GLU A 445 14.70 -19.11 -10.45
CA GLU A 445 15.00 -20.51 -10.78
C GLU A 445 15.13 -21.38 -9.52
N ALA A 446 15.73 -20.88 -8.44
CA ALA A 446 15.84 -21.60 -7.17
C ALA A 446 14.47 -21.88 -6.53
N GLU A 447 13.52 -20.93 -6.62
CA GLU A 447 12.13 -21.14 -6.19
C GLU A 447 11.46 -22.26 -7.01
N HIS A 448 11.66 -22.28 -8.33
CA HIS A 448 11.13 -23.31 -9.23
C HIS A 448 11.68 -24.72 -8.94
N TYR A 449 12.93 -24.83 -8.48
CA TYR A 449 13.50 -26.11 -8.05
C TYR A 449 12.89 -26.65 -6.76
N GLN A 450 12.43 -25.76 -5.87
CA GLN A 450 11.81 -26.11 -4.59
C GLN A 450 10.32 -26.50 -4.75
N TYR A 451 9.65 -26.01 -5.81
CA TYR A 451 8.25 -26.33 -6.14
C TYR A 451 8.07 -26.86 -7.58
N PRO A 452 8.47 -28.12 -7.88
CA PRO A 452 8.45 -28.67 -9.25
C PRO A 452 7.06 -28.90 -9.87
N SER A 453 5.97 -28.58 -9.17
CA SER A 453 4.59 -28.83 -9.62
C SER A 453 3.98 -27.71 -10.47
N ILE A 454 4.64 -26.55 -10.58
CA ILE A 454 4.13 -25.40 -11.31
C ILE A 454 5.04 -25.12 -12.52
N THR A 455 4.57 -25.55 -13.69
CA THR A 455 5.01 -25.15 -15.05
C THR A 455 6.46 -25.43 -15.49
N ARG A 456 6.69 -26.63 -16.05
CA ARG A 456 7.69 -26.82 -17.12
C ARG A 456 7.25 -26.09 -18.39
N ARG A 457 7.69 -24.85 -18.61
CA ARG A 457 7.92 -24.33 -19.99
C ARG A 457 8.65 -22.98 -20.01
N LYS A 458 9.81 -23.01 -20.66
CA LYS A 458 10.67 -21.91 -21.17
C LYS A 458 11.55 -21.21 -20.14
N VAL A 459 12.77 -21.71 -20.01
CA VAL A 459 13.95 -20.84 -19.88
C VAL A 459 14.95 -21.30 -20.95
N ARG A 460 15.17 -20.46 -21.96
CA ARG A 460 16.27 -20.63 -22.91
C ARG A 460 17.51 -20.06 -22.23
N THR A 461 18.56 -20.87 -22.23
CA THR A 461 19.92 -20.57 -21.78
C THR A 461 20.43 -19.21 -22.25
N TRP A 462 20.77 -18.33 -21.29
CA TRP A 462 21.64 -17.17 -21.53
C TRP A 462 23.09 -17.67 -21.66
N SER A 463 23.56 -17.81 -22.91
CA SER A 463 24.98 -17.98 -23.20
C SER A 463 25.55 -16.60 -23.49
N VAL A 464 26.33 -16.07 -22.56
CA VAL A 464 27.26 -14.97 -22.84
C VAL A 464 28.21 -15.47 -23.92
N ARG A 465 28.11 -14.95 -25.15
CA ARG A 465 29.17 -15.11 -26.15
C ARG A 465 30.22 -14.03 -25.87
N PRO A 466 31.46 -14.39 -25.50
CA PRO A 466 32.54 -13.43 -25.46
C PRO A 466 32.96 -13.14 -26.91
N GLY A 467 32.66 -11.93 -27.39
CA GLY A 467 33.35 -11.37 -28.54
C GLY A 467 34.57 -10.61 -28.03
N TYR A 468 35.78 -11.06 -28.35
CA TYR A 468 36.92 -10.23 -28.74
C TYR A 468 38.08 -11.11 -29.24
N ASP A 469 38.60 -10.73 -30.41
CA ASP A 469 39.91 -10.99 -31.04
C ASP A 469 40.31 -12.41 -31.47
N GLN A 470 40.35 -12.61 -32.81
CA GLN A 470 41.62 -12.79 -33.53
C GLN A 470 41.44 -12.50 -35.03
N VAL A 471 41.93 -11.33 -35.46
CA VAL A 471 42.35 -11.09 -36.83
C VAL A 471 43.66 -11.85 -37.03
N GLY A 472 43.66 -12.78 -37.98
CA GLY A 472 44.82 -13.54 -38.41
C GLY A 472 44.63 -13.95 -39.86
N GLU A 473 44.84 -12.99 -40.77
CA GLU A 473 45.77 -13.04 -41.92
C GLU A 473 45.88 -11.64 -42.54
#